data_AF-A0A0M3QKP3-F1
#
_entry.id   AF-A0A0M3QKP3-F1
#
_cell.length_a   1.000
_cell.length_b   1.000
_cell.length_c   1.000
_cell.angle_alpha   90.00
_cell.angle_beta   90.00
_cell.angle_gamma   90.00
#
_symmetry.space_group_name_H-M   'P 1'
#
loop_
_entity.id
_entity.type
_entity.pdbx_description
1 polymer ?
#
loop_
_entity_poly.entity_id
_entity_poly.type
_entity_poly.pdbx_seq_one_letter_code
_entity_poly.pdbx_strand_id
1 'polypeptide(L)'
;MGLRKRAITSTVVLGVAGALMAPAAPAGAAGDDTASLQVESGLGLHGRKARVMSVVYDYFEARDRGWLDPAESSTALSALRANGGALAAQPARFAAVPATVANEAEDENGLRATKVLTGFGQDSRVRFRGRTATVTLTAGTVLNWNNDDIGESSLHDTYTVTLEREKKTWRITDVFYAPVPSTESEESGPPIDLGDLPLPSDANKARATDAGEGKGDVSVLDTGTYDRDAAAAYAQKWSKQTPYTFTDATGRQRTAWVENHNPDYETFDNNCANFVSQSLHAGGWEKAGGWNKDDDNTWTNDLFGPRGPSTTWSVAYRLWTYAINDKRGERLRTWPPDDPTGDNQDVWSLEKGDLLFADWDPYGAADGKIDHAMIITRVLAIKNNGHTFYEPAYSQNSGSRTNLPLSIGMKIATGDKPDVDPVGGIGGQGRAPIYYPVHLKDTFEK
;
A
#
# COMPACT_ATOMS: atom_id res chain seq x y z
N MET A 1 72.53 -25.21 30.42
CA MET A 1 71.38 -25.87 29.76
C MET A 1 70.81 -24.91 28.72
N GLY A 2 70.96 -25.26 27.42
CA GLY A 2 70.44 -24.63 26.17
C GLY A 2 70.41 -23.09 26.02
N LEU A 3 71.28 -22.38 25.27
CA LEU A 3 71.46 -22.27 23.79
C LEU A 3 70.19 -21.92 22.99
N ARG A 4 70.17 -21.10 21.93
CA ARG A 4 71.03 -20.06 21.32
C ARG A 4 70.20 -19.40 20.19
N LYS A 5 70.59 -18.17 19.82
CA LYS A 5 70.19 -17.31 18.68
C LYS A 5 70.10 -18.01 17.30
N ARG A 6 69.28 -17.46 16.37
CA ARG A 6 69.70 -16.58 15.23
C ARG A 6 68.59 -16.31 14.20
N ALA A 7 68.65 -15.12 13.61
CA ALA A 7 67.93 -14.61 12.44
C ALA A 7 68.46 -15.17 11.12
N ILE A 8 67.67 -15.13 10.02
CA ILE A 8 68.13 -14.94 8.62
C ILE A 8 67.04 -14.26 7.76
N THR A 9 67.51 -13.31 6.97
CA THR A 9 66.95 -12.49 5.88
C THR A 9 66.72 -13.28 4.57
N SER A 10 65.82 -12.83 3.66
CA SER A 10 66.17 -12.50 2.25
C SER A 10 64.97 -12.34 1.32
N THR A 11 65.10 -11.30 0.49
CA THR A 11 64.33 -10.87 -0.69
C THR A 11 64.89 -11.48 -1.97
N VAL A 12 64.07 -11.84 -2.98
CA VAL A 12 64.32 -11.83 -4.46
C VAL A 12 62.91 -11.97 -5.11
N VAL A 13 62.30 -11.08 -5.92
CA VAL A 13 62.66 -10.33 -7.16
C VAL A 13 62.22 -11.04 -8.46
N LEU A 14 61.42 -10.30 -9.26
CA LEU A 14 61.12 -10.39 -10.72
C LEU A 14 60.62 -11.73 -11.31
N GLY A 15 59.69 -11.78 -12.28
CA GLY A 15 59.08 -10.74 -13.08
C GLY A 15 58.46 -11.31 -14.37
N VAL A 16 57.68 -10.45 -15.05
CA VAL A 16 57.60 -10.30 -16.51
C VAL A 16 56.78 -11.33 -17.31
N ALA A 17 55.55 -10.88 -17.60
CA ALA A 17 55.03 -10.49 -18.92
C ALA A 17 54.62 -11.50 -20.00
N GLY A 18 53.63 -11.02 -20.77
CA GLY A 18 53.33 -11.39 -22.15
C GLY A 18 51.90 -11.87 -22.29
N ALA A 19 50.94 -10.99 -22.61
CA ALA A 19 50.47 -10.78 -23.99
C ALA A 19 49.65 -11.99 -24.50
N LEU A 20 48.50 -11.93 -25.16
CA LEU A 20 47.64 -10.92 -25.77
C LEU A 20 46.53 -11.78 -26.45
N MET A 21 45.42 -11.16 -26.86
CA MET A 21 44.49 -11.64 -27.90
C MET A 21 43.35 -12.60 -27.49
N ALA A 22 42.12 -12.06 -27.50
CA ALA A 22 40.97 -12.72 -28.14
C ALA A 22 41.23 -12.75 -29.68
N PRO A 23 40.59 -13.61 -30.52
CA PRO A 23 39.19 -14.07 -30.42
C PRO A 23 38.95 -15.52 -30.94
N ALA A 24 37.67 -15.90 -31.01
CA ALA A 24 37.03 -16.76 -32.04
C ALA A 24 36.14 -17.85 -31.44
N ALA A 25 34.84 -17.75 -31.75
CA ALA A 25 33.95 -18.90 -31.81
C ALA A 25 34.36 -19.80 -33.00
N PRO A 26 34.00 -21.08 -32.96
CA PRO A 26 33.10 -21.56 -34.00
C PRO A 26 31.93 -22.39 -33.47
N ALA A 27 30.93 -22.47 -34.34
CA ALA A 27 29.65 -23.12 -34.17
C ALA A 27 29.70 -24.66 -34.20
N GLY A 28 28.71 -25.26 -33.53
CA GLY A 28 27.90 -26.35 -34.09
C GLY A 28 28.38 -27.79 -33.92
N ALA A 29 27.67 -28.54 -33.09
CA ALA A 29 27.24 -29.90 -33.43
C ALA A 29 26.08 -30.32 -32.51
N ALA A 30 24.98 -30.72 -33.13
CA ALA A 30 23.84 -31.36 -32.49
C ALA A 30 24.21 -32.75 -31.97
N GLY A 31 23.60 -33.14 -30.86
CA GLY A 31 23.65 -34.48 -30.29
C GLY A 31 22.51 -34.61 -29.29
N ASP A 32 21.41 -35.18 -29.77
CA ASP A 32 20.25 -35.61 -29.01
C ASP A 32 20.71 -36.66 -27.98
N ASP A 33 20.37 -36.46 -26.70
CA ASP A 33 20.23 -37.57 -25.75
C ASP A 33 19.40 -37.11 -24.56
N THR A 34 18.23 -37.72 -24.46
CA THR A 34 17.30 -37.67 -23.35
C THR A 34 17.99 -38.11 -22.05
N ALA A 35 18.51 -37.15 -21.29
CA ALA A 35 18.90 -37.36 -19.90
C ALA A 35 17.82 -36.76 -19.00
N SER A 36 17.01 -37.64 -18.44
CA SER A 36 16.20 -37.40 -17.24
C SER A 36 17.06 -36.74 -16.16
N LEU A 37 16.93 -35.42 -16.04
CA LEU A 37 17.59 -34.62 -15.01
C LEU A 37 16.98 -34.97 -13.66
N GLN A 38 17.55 -35.99 -13.02
CA GLN A 38 17.50 -36.14 -11.57
C GLN A 38 18.18 -34.91 -10.93
N VAL A 39 17.40 -33.87 -10.63
CA VAL A 39 17.88 -32.71 -9.87
C VAL A 39 17.70 -32.98 -8.38
N GLU A 40 18.55 -33.84 -7.81
CA GLU A 40 18.79 -33.90 -6.37
C GLU A 40 20.29 -33.94 -6.05
N SER A 41 20.95 -32.79 -6.05
CA SER A 41 22.02 -32.48 -5.08
C SER A 41 22.54 -31.05 -5.29
N GLY A 42 22.41 -30.21 -4.25
CA GLY A 42 23.16 -28.95 -4.19
C GLY A 42 22.48 -27.75 -4.84
N LEU A 43 21.32 -27.32 -4.34
CA LEU A 43 20.93 -25.93 -4.59
C LEU A 43 21.86 -25.03 -3.77
N GLY A 44 22.73 -24.29 -4.47
CA GLY A 44 23.38 -23.11 -3.90
C GLY A 44 22.35 -22.15 -3.30
N LEU A 45 22.81 -21.11 -2.60
CA LEU A 45 21.96 -20.15 -1.89
C LEU A 45 20.80 -19.61 -2.75
N HIS A 46 21.04 -19.43 -4.05
CA HIS A 46 20.08 -18.99 -5.06
C HIS A 46 18.88 -19.95 -5.23
N GLY A 47 19.12 -21.26 -5.28
CA GLY A 47 18.07 -22.26 -5.44
C GLY A 47 17.21 -22.44 -4.19
N ARG A 48 17.82 -22.26 -3.00
CA ARG A 48 17.09 -22.26 -1.73
C ARG A 48 16.18 -21.03 -1.61
N LYS A 49 16.69 -19.83 -1.98
CA LYS A 49 15.91 -18.59 -2.02
C LYS A 49 14.72 -18.72 -2.98
N ALA A 50 14.95 -19.22 -4.19
CA ALA A 50 13.92 -19.45 -5.20
C ALA A 50 12.74 -20.29 -4.69
N ARG A 51 13.02 -21.42 -4.05
CA ARG A 51 11.98 -22.31 -3.50
C ARG A 51 11.17 -21.65 -2.39
N VAL A 52 11.83 -20.93 -1.48
CA VAL A 52 11.14 -20.20 -0.41
C VAL A 52 10.21 -19.13 -1.00
N MET A 53 10.71 -18.34 -1.95
CA MET A 53 9.89 -17.31 -2.59
C MET A 53 8.69 -17.89 -3.34
N SER A 54 8.87 -19.01 -4.07
CA SER A 54 7.75 -19.65 -4.77
C SER A 54 6.65 -20.12 -3.80
N VAL A 55 6.99 -20.65 -2.63
CA VAL A 55 5.98 -21.05 -1.63
C VAL A 55 5.25 -19.82 -1.08
N VAL A 56 5.96 -18.71 -0.87
CA VAL A 56 5.35 -17.45 -0.42
C VAL A 56 4.43 -16.85 -1.50
N TYR A 57 4.84 -16.85 -2.76
CA TYR A 57 4.00 -16.38 -3.87
C TYR A 57 2.73 -17.21 -4.02
N ASP A 58 2.86 -18.55 -4.02
CA ASP A 58 1.70 -19.46 -4.06
C ASP A 58 0.74 -19.20 -2.89
N TYR A 59 1.27 -18.87 -1.71
CA TYR A 59 0.45 -18.57 -0.53
C TYR A 59 -0.39 -17.31 -0.71
N PHE A 60 0.19 -16.20 -1.17
CA PHE A 60 -0.55 -14.96 -1.38
C PHE A 60 -1.55 -15.05 -2.54
N GLU A 61 -1.18 -15.70 -3.64
CA GLU A 61 -2.13 -15.97 -4.74
C GLU A 61 -3.30 -16.85 -4.27
N ALA A 62 -3.04 -17.85 -3.43
CA ALA A 62 -4.09 -18.69 -2.86
C ALA A 62 -4.99 -17.90 -1.88
N ARG A 63 -4.40 -17.11 -0.98
CA ARG A 63 -5.12 -16.22 -0.05
C ARG A 63 -6.07 -15.29 -0.81
N ASP A 64 -5.56 -14.60 -1.83
CA ASP A 64 -6.31 -13.54 -2.49
C ASP A 64 -7.48 -14.07 -3.32
N ARG A 65 -7.47 -15.35 -3.73
CA ARG A 65 -8.66 -16.00 -4.31
C ARG A 65 -9.87 -15.97 -3.38
N GLY A 66 -9.67 -15.76 -2.08
CA GLY A 66 -10.76 -15.57 -1.12
C GLY A 66 -11.66 -14.38 -1.47
N TRP A 67 -11.16 -13.38 -2.19
CA TRP A 67 -11.97 -12.27 -2.69
C TRP A 67 -13.03 -12.71 -3.72
N LEU A 68 -12.81 -13.81 -4.43
CA LEU A 68 -13.79 -14.38 -5.37
C LEU A 68 -14.77 -15.31 -4.66
N ASP A 69 -14.22 -16.27 -3.90
CA ASP A 69 -14.98 -17.29 -3.19
C ASP A 69 -14.09 -17.95 -2.10
N PRO A 70 -14.57 -18.14 -0.86
CA PRO A 70 -13.86 -18.91 0.17
C PRO A 70 -13.36 -20.29 -0.28
N ALA A 71 -14.12 -21.00 -1.12
CA ALA A 71 -13.79 -22.33 -1.63
C ALA A 71 -12.61 -22.31 -2.61
N GLU A 72 -12.45 -21.23 -3.38
CA GLU A 72 -11.30 -21.07 -4.28
C GLU A 72 -10.00 -20.92 -3.49
N SER A 73 -10.01 -20.10 -2.42
CA SER A 73 -8.86 -19.97 -1.51
C SER A 73 -8.52 -21.30 -0.85
N SER A 74 -9.51 -21.99 -0.28
CA SER A 74 -9.31 -23.29 0.37
C SER A 74 -8.70 -24.35 -0.56
N THR A 75 -9.19 -24.40 -1.81
CA THR A 75 -8.67 -25.30 -2.84
C THR A 75 -7.21 -24.96 -3.19
N ALA A 76 -6.91 -23.69 -3.40
CA ALA A 76 -5.56 -23.23 -3.74
C ALA A 76 -4.56 -23.44 -2.58
N LEU A 77 -4.97 -23.18 -1.34
CA LEU A 77 -4.15 -23.42 -0.14
C LEU A 77 -3.87 -24.92 0.05
N SER A 78 -4.84 -25.79 -0.25
CA SER A 78 -4.64 -27.24 -0.22
C SER A 78 -3.60 -27.72 -1.24
N ALA A 79 -3.51 -27.04 -2.39
CA ALA A 79 -2.53 -27.33 -3.43
C ALA A 79 -1.09 -26.92 -3.07
N LEU A 80 -0.87 -26.06 -2.07
CA LEU A 80 0.48 -25.67 -1.62
C LEU A 80 1.37 -26.88 -1.29
N ARG A 81 0.78 -27.96 -0.74
CA ARG A 81 1.50 -29.19 -0.42
C ARG A 81 2.13 -29.86 -1.64
N ALA A 82 1.48 -29.80 -2.80
CA ALA A 82 2.03 -30.31 -4.04
C ALA A 82 3.29 -29.54 -4.48
N ASN A 83 3.42 -28.28 -4.05
CA ASN A 83 4.55 -27.40 -4.36
C ASN A 83 5.62 -27.37 -3.25
N GLY A 84 5.56 -28.32 -2.31
CA GLY A 84 6.48 -28.38 -1.18
C GLY A 84 6.23 -27.32 -0.11
N GLY A 85 5.05 -26.69 -0.12
CA GLY A 85 4.57 -25.79 0.92
C GLY A 85 3.77 -26.53 2.00
N ALA A 86 3.68 -25.96 3.19
CA ALA A 86 2.71 -26.35 4.22
C ALA A 86 2.34 -25.13 5.04
N LEU A 87 1.19 -25.16 5.72
CA LEU A 87 0.71 -24.05 6.56
C LEU A 87 0.56 -24.52 8.01
N ALA A 88 1.02 -23.69 8.95
CA ALA A 88 0.56 -23.73 10.32
C ALA A 88 -0.85 -23.13 10.44
N ALA A 89 -1.44 -23.20 11.64
CA ALA A 89 -2.79 -22.70 11.89
C ALA A 89 -2.90 -21.17 11.70
N GLN A 90 -1.88 -20.40 12.15
CA GLN A 90 -1.91 -18.94 12.06
C GLN A 90 -1.94 -18.43 10.60
N PRO A 91 -1.06 -18.89 9.68
CA PRO A 91 -1.12 -18.48 8.28
C PRO A 91 -2.40 -18.94 7.57
N ALA A 92 -3.00 -20.07 7.99
CA ALA A 92 -4.27 -20.52 7.44
C ALA A 92 -5.43 -19.59 7.83
N ARG A 93 -5.49 -19.13 9.09
CA ARG A 93 -6.44 -18.10 9.53
C ARG A 93 -6.23 -16.78 8.80
N PHE A 94 -4.97 -16.34 8.66
CA PHE A 94 -4.63 -15.13 7.92
C PHE A 94 -5.10 -15.17 6.46
N ALA A 95 -5.00 -16.34 5.82
CA ALA A 95 -5.43 -16.51 4.43
C ALA A 95 -6.96 -16.52 4.25
N ALA A 96 -7.75 -16.68 5.32
CA ALA A 96 -9.21 -16.60 5.28
C ALA A 96 -9.75 -15.17 5.29
N VAL A 97 -8.93 -14.19 5.70
CA VAL A 97 -9.34 -12.79 5.88
C VAL A 97 -9.97 -12.18 4.63
N PRO A 98 -9.37 -12.29 3.41
CA PRO A 98 -10.00 -11.74 2.22
C PRO A 98 -11.41 -12.29 1.98
N ALA A 99 -11.64 -13.57 2.27
CA ALA A 99 -12.94 -14.21 2.10
C ALA A 99 -13.97 -13.70 3.12
N THR A 100 -13.56 -13.48 4.37
CA THR A 100 -14.43 -12.85 5.38
C THR A 100 -14.82 -11.44 4.94
N VAL A 101 -13.86 -10.61 4.55
CA VAL A 101 -14.12 -9.23 4.12
C VAL A 101 -14.98 -9.19 2.85
N ALA A 102 -14.75 -10.09 1.89
CA ALA A 102 -15.54 -10.19 0.67
C ALA A 102 -16.99 -10.57 0.96
N ASN A 103 -17.22 -11.56 1.83
CA ASN A 103 -18.57 -11.97 2.21
C ASN A 103 -19.33 -10.84 2.91
N GLU A 104 -18.69 -10.13 3.85
CA GLU A 104 -19.33 -9.01 4.51
C GLU A 104 -19.62 -7.85 3.55
N ALA A 105 -18.72 -7.57 2.60
CA ALA A 105 -18.96 -6.57 1.56
C ALA A 105 -20.14 -6.97 0.64
N GLU A 106 -20.29 -8.26 0.33
CA GLU A 106 -21.46 -8.75 -0.43
C GLU A 106 -22.75 -8.68 0.41
N ASP A 107 -22.70 -9.01 1.69
CA ASP A 107 -23.87 -9.00 2.59
C ASP A 107 -24.34 -7.56 2.91
N GLU A 108 -23.42 -6.66 3.24
CA GLU A 108 -23.72 -5.28 3.62
C GLU A 108 -24.03 -4.41 2.40
N ASN A 109 -23.29 -4.62 1.32
CA ASN A 109 -23.22 -3.68 0.19
C ASN A 109 -23.55 -4.35 -1.16
N GLY A 110 -23.75 -5.67 -1.24
CA GLY A 110 -23.92 -6.35 -2.53
C GLY A 110 -22.66 -6.28 -3.41
N LEU A 111 -21.51 -5.92 -2.81
CA LEU A 111 -20.25 -5.70 -3.51
C LEU A 111 -19.45 -6.99 -3.55
N ARG A 112 -19.21 -7.52 -4.76
CA ARG A 112 -18.45 -8.75 -4.96
C ARG A 112 -17.34 -8.57 -5.99
N ALA A 113 -16.15 -9.10 -5.72
CA ALA A 113 -15.09 -9.13 -6.72
C ALA A 113 -15.42 -10.13 -7.83
N THR A 114 -15.27 -9.71 -9.09
CA THR A 114 -15.45 -10.54 -10.29
C THR A 114 -14.12 -11.01 -10.87
N LYS A 115 -13.03 -10.34 -10.50
CA LYS A 115 -11.67 -10.71 -10.88
C LYS A 115 -10.69 -10.32 -9.79
N VAL A 116 -9.69 -11.16 -9.59
CA VAL A 116 -8.58 -10.93 -8.68
C VAL A 116 -7.27 -11.13 -9.42
N LEU A 117 -6.33 -10.23 -9.22
CA LEU A 117 -4.95 -10.38 -9.65
C LEU A 117 -4.00 -10.07 -8.49
N THR A 118 -3.22 -11.07 -8.08
CA THR A 118 -2.14 -10.90 -7.12
C THR A 118 -0.85 -10.61 -7.86
N GLY A 119 -0.02 -9.74 -7.30
CA GLY A 119 1.36 -9.58 -7.74
C GLY A 119 2.26 -9.06 -6.63
N PHE A 120 3.55 -8.91 -6.95
CA PHE A 120 4.59 -8.76 -5.94
C PHE A 120 5.51 -7.57 -6.23
N GLY A 121 5.92 -6.88 -5.17
CA GLY A 121 6.93 -5.83 -5.25
C GLY A 121 8.32 -6.40 -5.57
N GLN A 122 9.16 -5.58 -6.21
CA GLN A 122 10.49 -6.00 -6.65
C GLN A 122 11.47 -6.23 -5.48
N ASP A 123 11.27 -5.56 -4.35
CA ASP A 123 12.24 -5.50 -3.24
C ASP A 123 12.08 -6.61 -2.18
N SER A 124 11.81 -7.83 -2.64
CA SER A 124 11.67 -8.98 -1.73
C SER A 124 13.01 -9.40 -1.09
N ARG A 125 13.04 -9.44 0.25
CA ARG A 125 14.22 -9.82 1.06
C ARG A 125 14.02 -11.18 1.70
N VAL A 126 15.04 -12.04 1.66
CA VAL A 126 15.03 -13.37 2.30
C VAL A 126 16.24 -13.51 3.20
N ARG A 127 16.00 -13.85 4.47
CA ARG A 127 17.04 -14.11 5.48
C ARG A 127 16.95 -15.55 5.94
N PHE A 128 18.06 -16.28 5.91
CA PHE A 128 18.13 -17.66 6.40
C PHE A 128 18.85 -17.72 7.76
N ARG A 129 18.28 -18.49 8.69
CA ARG A 129 18.91 -18.86 9.96
C ARG A 129 18.70 -20.35 10.20
N GLY A 130 19.72 -21.16 9.94
CA GLY A 130 19.62 -22.62 10.06
C GLY A 130 18.52 -23.19 9.15
N ARG A 131 17.47 -23.75 9.74
CA ARG A 131 16.29 -24.30 9.04
C ARG A 131 15.16 -23.29 8.84
N THR A 132 15.29 -22.09 9.39
CA THR A 132 14.30 -21.04 9.29
C THR A 132 14.64 -20.07 8.15
N ALA A 133 13.61 -19.57 7.48
CA ALA A 133 13.68 -18.47 6.53
C ALA A 133 12.68 -17.40 6.94
N THR A 134 13.11 -16.14 6.88
CA THR A 134 12.23 -14.98 7.04
C THR A 134 12.21 -14.22 5.72
N VAL A 135 11.02 -14.00 5.18
CA VAL A 135 10.79 -13.27 3.94
C VAL A 135 10.10 -11.95 4.28
N THR A 136 10.60 -10.85 3.76
CA THR A 136 9.89 -9.57 3.74
C THR A 136 9.58 -9.25 2.28
N LEU A 137 8.30 -9.05 1.96
CA LEU A 137 7.84 -8.78 0.59
C LEU A 137 6.63 -7.85 0.61
N THR A 138 6.44 -7.10 -0.48
CA THR A 138 5.18 -6.41 -0.76
C THR A 138 4.33 -7.28 -1.66
N ALA A 139 3.08 -7.53 -1.27
CA ALA A 139 2.08 -8.19 -2.11
C ALA A 139 0.94 -7.22 -2.38
N GLY A 140 0.54 -7.16 -3.66
CA GLY A 140 -0.52 -6.32 -4.16
C GLY A 140 -1.68 -7.16 -4.70
N THR A 141 -2.89 -6.79 -4.34
CA THR A 141 -4.13 -7.37 -4.85
C THR A 141 -4.87 -6.33 -5.66
N VAL A 142 -5.23 -6.67 -6.89
CA VAL A 142 -6.11 -5.88 -7.76
C VAL A 142 -7.45 -6.58 -7.88
N LEU A 143 -8.53 -5.80 -7.71
CA LEU A 143 -9.91 -6.25 -7.67
C LEU A 143 -10.71 -5.53 -8.75
N ASN A 144 -11.43 -6.30 -9.56
CA ASN A 144 -12.56 -5.78 -10.33
C ASN A 144 -13.83 -6.20 -9.62
N TRP A 145 -14.83 -5.33 -9.62
CA TRP A 145 -16.07 -5.55 -8.89
C TRP A 145 -17.21 -5.92 -9.85
N ASN A 146 -18.34 -6.34 -9.29
CA ASN A 146 -19.62 -6.51 -9.98
C ASN A 146 -20.34 -5.17 -10.24
N ASN A 147 -19.74 -4.06 -9.81
CA ASN A 147 -20.17 -2.70 -10.07
C ASN A 147 -19.08 -1.97 -10.87
N ASP A 148 -19.36 -1.67 -12.14
CA ASP A 148 -18.42 -1.04 -13.06
C ASP A 148 -18.07 0.41 -12.66
N ASP A 149 -18.94 1.08 -11.87
CA ASP A 149 -18.71 2.46 -11.42
C ASP A 149 -17.53 2.56 -10.44
N ILE A 150 -17.27 1.47 -9.69
CA ILE A 150 -16.10 1.35 -8.82
C ILE A 150 -14.83 1.26 -9.66
N GLY A 151 -14.94 0.60 -10.82
CA GLY A 151 -13.82 0.26 -11.67
C GLY A 151 -12.88 -0.74 -11.01
N GLU A 152 -11.59 -0.51 -11.19
CA GLU A 152 -10.53 -1.31 -10.57
C GLU A 152 -10.12 -0.70 -9.23
N SER A 153 -10.04 -1.54 -8.20
CA SER A 153 -9.44 -1.21 -6.90
C SER A 153 -8.13 -1.96 -6.71
N SER A 154 -7.19 -1.37 -5.97
CA SER A 154 -5.96 -2.07 -5.59
C SER A 154 -5.56 -1.81 -4.14
N LEU A 155 -4.94 -2.81 -3.53
CA LEU A 155 -4.35 -2.76 -2.20
C LEU A 155 -2.97 -3.41 -2.18
N HIS A 156 -1.99 -2.74 -1.58
CA HIS A 156 -0.59 -3.14 -1.56
C HIS A 156 -0.03 -3.04 -0.16
N ASP A 157 0.36 -4.18 0.42
CA ASP A 157 0.87 -4.25 1.78
C ASP A 157 2.20 -4.98 1.82
N THR A 158 3.04 -4.59 2.78
CA THR A 158 4.29 -5.31 3.06
C THR A 158 4.05 -6.31 4.17
N TYR A 159 4.59 -7.51 4.00
CA TYR A 159 4.42 -8.64 4.91
C TYR A 159 5.77 -9.18 5.36
N THR A 160 5.79 -9.72 6.57
CA THR A 160 6.87 -10.60 7.07
C THR A 160 6.34 -12.01 7.19
N VAL A 161 6.99 -12.96 6.52
CA VAL A 161 6.62 -14.37 6.49
C VAL A 161 7.76 -15.22 7.05
N THR A 162 7.47 -16.03 8.05
CA THR A 162 8.42 -16.99 8.63
C THR A 162 8.10 -18.38 8.12
N LEU A 163 9.14 -19.09 7.66
CA LEU A 163 9.05 -20.46 7.19
C LEU A 163 10.07 -21.33 7.91
N GLU A 164 9.67 -22.54 8.26
CA GLU A 164 10.54 -23.58 8.77
C GLU A 164 10.67 -24.73 7.77
N ARG A 165 11.90 -25.18 7.55
CA ARG A 165 12.15 -26.32 6.68
C ARG A 165 11.84 -27.62 7.41
N GLU A 166 10.91 -28.40 6.87
CA GLU A 166 10.56 -29.75 7.31
C GLU A 166 10.93 -30.75 6.20
N LYS A 167 12.06 -31.46 6.34
CA LYS A 167 12.57 -32.37 5.29
C LYS A 167 12.74 -31.63 3.94
N LYS A 168 11.89 -31.95 2.95
CA LYS A 168 11.87 -31.37 1.59
C LYS A 168 10.84 -30.25 1.44
N THR A 169 10.03 -29.97 2.46
CA THR A 169 9.00 -28.93 2.44
C THR A 169 9.40 -27.70 3.25
N TRP A 170 8.79 -26.57 2.92
CA TRP A 170 8.81 -25.33 3.69
C TRP A 170 7.43 -25.11 4.26
N ARG A 171 7.34 -25.10 5.59
CA ARG A 171 6.11 -24.79 6.29
C ARG A 171 6.11 -23.32 6.65
N ILE A 172 5.10 -22.58 6.19
CA ILE A 172 4.84 -21.23 6.67
C ILE A 172 4.31 -21.35 8.10
N THR A 173 5.07 -20.82 9.06
CA THR A 173 4.71 -20.86 10.48
C THR A 173 3.97 -19.59 10.89
N ASP A 174 4.38 -18.45 10.32
CA ASP A 174 3.86 -17.14 10.71
C ASP A 174 3.78 -16.19 9.51
N VAL A 175 2.73 -15.39 9.47
CA VAL A 175 2.53 -14.29 8.51
C VAL A 175 2.02 -13.06 9.25
N PHE A 176 2.68 -11.93 9.06
CA PHE A 176 2.29 -10.65 9.65
C PHE A 176 2.37 -9.53 8.62
N TYR A 177 1.55 -8.49 8.78
CA TYR A 177 1.86 -7.20 8.20
C TYR A 177 3.21 -6.73 8.74
N ALA A 178 4.10 -6.28 7.86
CA ALA A 178 5.33 -5.64 8.28
C ALA A 178 4.98 -4.33 8.99
N PRO A 179 5.72 -3.95 10.04
CA PRO A 179 5.58 -2.61 10.62
C PRO A 179 5.71 -1.58 9.51
N VAL A 180 4.68 -0.76 9.35
CA VAL A 180 4.76 0.42 8.50
C VAL A 180 5.68 1.40 9.24
N PRO A 181 6.75 1.92 8.63
CA PRO A 181 7.54 2.98 9.25
C PRO A 181 6.59 4.11 9.69
N SER A 182 6.85 4.73 10.85
CA SER A 182 6.07 5.90 11.24
C SER A 182 6.08 6.92 10.11
N THR A 183 4.90 7.38 9.71
CA THR A 183 4.75 8.56 8.87
C THR A 183 4.82 9.85 9.68
N GLU A 184 4.94 9.75 11.01
CA GLU A 184 5.35 10.87 11.84
C GLU A 184 6.72 11.38 11.36
N SER A 185 6.73 12.51 10.68
CA SER A 185 7.91 13.37 10.69
C SER A 185 8.18 13.79 12.14
N GLU A 186 9.43 14.12 12.51
CA GLU A 186 9.72 14.82 13.78
C GLU A 186 8.90 16.13 13.95
N GLU A 187 8.23 16.58 12.88
CA GLU A 187 7.39 17.77 12.75
C GLU A 187 5.87 17.48 12.76
N SER A 188 5.44 16.28 13.18
CA SER A 188 4.02 15.84 13.24
C SER A 188 3.11 16.66 14.17
N GLY A 189 3.58 17.80 14.68
CA GLY A 189 2.84 18.67 15.58
C GLY A 189 2.62 18.07 16.97
N PRO A 190 2.17 18.88 17.94
CA PRO A 190 1.61 18.36 19.18
C PRO A 190 0.29 17.60 18.90
N PRO A 191 -0.19 16.77 19.86
CA PRO A 191 -1.53 16.18 19.77
C PRO A 191 -2.60 17.23 19.42
N ILE A 192 -3.54 16.88 18.56
CA ILE A 192 -4.56 17.80 18.05
C ILE A 192 -5.52 18.20 19.17
N ASP A 193 -5.60 19.50 19.45
CA ASP A 193 -6.68 20.08 20.25
C ASP A 193 -7.83 20.53 19.32
N LEU A 194 -8.91 19.74 19.31
CA LEU A 194 -10.10 20.02 18.50
C LEU A 194 -11.06 21.03 19.16
N GLY A 195 -10.82 21.44 20.41
CA GLY A 195 -11.78 22.15 21.26
C GLY A 195 -12.20 23.53 20.76
N ASP A 196 -11.32 24.22 20.02
CA ASP A 196 -11.52 25.60 19.59
C ASP A 196 -11.88 25.74 18.10
N LEU A 197 -11.88 24.65 17.33
CA LEU A 197 -12.17 24.69 15.89
C LEU A 197 -13.68 24.53 15.63
N PRO A 198 -14.29 25.35 14.77
CA PRO A 198 -15.71 25.19 14.44
C PRO A 198 -15.98 23.84 13.76
N LEU A 199 -17.14 23.25 14.04
CA LEU A 199 -17.73 22.17 13.26
C LEU A 199 -18.70 22.77 12.23
N PRO A 200 -18.99 22.08 11.12
CA PRO A 200 -19.93 22.57 10.13
C PRO A 200 -21.32 22.69 10.74
N SER A 201 -22.05 23.75 10.35
CA SER A 201 -23.45 23.88 10.72
C SER A 201 -24.27 22.77 10.05
N ASP A 202 -25.31 22.24 10.72
CA ASP A 202 -26.17 21.15 10.23
C ASP A 202 -26.83 21.38 8.84
N ALA A 203 -26.70 22.57 8.26
CA ALA A 203 -27.25 22.95 6.96
C ALA A 203 -26.58 22.26 5.73
N ASN A 204 -25.38 21.69 5.86
CA ASN A 204 -24.64 21.10 4.73
C ASN A 204 -24.86 19.58 4.53
N LYS A 205 -25.60 18.90 5.41
CA LYS A 205 -25.84 17.43 5.36
C LYS A 205 -26.65 16.93 4.14
N ALA A 206 -27.19 17.82 3.31
CA ALA A 206 -28.19 17.47 2.29
C ALA A 206 -27.70 17.44 0.83
N ARG A 207 -26.39 17.54 0.55
CA ARG A 207 -25.87 17.73 -0.83
C ARG A 207 -25.36 16.49 -1.58
N ALA A 208 -25.32 15.32 -0.94
CA ALA A 208 -24.82 14.08 -1.53
C ALA A 208 -25.64 13.50 -2.71
N THR A 209 -26.63 14.21 -3.27
CA THR A 209 -27.59 13.64 -4.24
C THR A 209 -27.35 13.97 -5.71
N ASP A 210 -26.38 14.82 -6.09
CA ASP A 210 -26.23 15.28 -7.49
C ASP A 210 -24.79 15.14 -8.05
N ALA A 211 -24.12 14.01 -7.81
CA ALA A 211 -22.86 13.71 -8.49
C ALA A 211 -23.11 13.19 -9.92
N GLY A 212 -23.24 14.11 -10.88
CA GLY A 212 -23.34 13.81 -12.31
C GLY A 212 -22.02 13.31 -12.92
N GLU A 213 -22.12 12.32 -13.80
CA GLU A 213 -21.00 11.74 -14.56
C GLU A 213 -20.40 12.72 -15.57
N GLY A 214 -19.22 13.27 -15.28
CA GLY A 214 -18.40 14.01 -16.23
C GLY A 214 -17.41 13.10 -16.95
N LYS A 215 -17.58 12.92 -18.27
CA LYS A 215 -16.57 12.28 -19.13
C LYS A 215 -15.36 13.20 -19.30
N GLY A 216 -14.18 12.61 -19.18
CA GLY A 216 -12.89 13.29 -19.18
C GLY A 216 -12.63 14.15 -20.41
N ASP A 217 -12.24 15.38 -20.14
CA ASP A 217 -11.11 16.10 -20.74
C ASP A 217 -10.68 17.14 -19.69
N VAL A 218 -9.36 17.30 -19.46
CA VAL A 218 -8.81 18.25 -18.48
C VAL A 218 -9.17 19.66 -18.96
N SER A 219 -10.20 20.26 -18.35
CA SER A 219 -10.65 21.60 -18.71
C SER A 219 -9.68 22.66 -18.19
N VAL A 220 -9.57 23.77 -18.92
CA VAL A 220 -8.81 24.94 -18.46
C VAL A 220 -9.57 25.54 -17.27
N LEU A 221 -9.09 25.29 -16.05
CA LEU A 221 -9.73 25.77 -14.83
C LEU A 221 -9.66 27.29 -14.73
N ASP A 222 -10.81 27.90 -14.40
CA ASP A 222 -10.83 29.30 -14.00
C ASP A 222 -10.07 29.47 -12.67
N THR A 223 -9.21 30.49 -12.58
CA THR A 223 -8.43 30.80 -11.37
C THR A 223 -9.35 30.93 -10.15
N GLY A 224 -9.08 30.17 -9.08
CA GLY A 224 -9.88 30.19 -7.86
C GLY A 224 -11.04 29.17 -7.81
N THR A 225 -11.07 28.18 -8.71
CA THR A 225 -12.00 27.04 -8.66
C THR A 225 -11.29 25.72 -8.39
N TYR A 226 -11.98 24.77 -7.77
CA TYR A 226 -11.49 23.41 -7.51
C TYR A 226 -12.22 22.39 -8.38
N ASP A 227 -11.46 21.72 -9.24
CA ASP A 227 -11.93 20.60 -10.04
C ASP A 227 -11.66 19.27 -9.33
N ARG A 228 -12.70 18.79 -8.65
CA ARG A 228 -12.73 17.50 -7.97
C ARG A 228 -12.45 16.33 -8.90
N ASP A 229 -12.89 16.42 -10.16
CA ASP A 229 -12.74 15.35 -11.15
C ASP A 229 -11.29 15.26 -11.60
N ALA A 230 -10.64 16.40 -11.85
CA ALA A 230 -9.21 16.46 -12.17
C ALA A 230 -8.35 15.97 -11.00
N ALA A 231 -8.65 16.37 -9.76
CA ALA A 231 -7.95 15.88 -8.57
C ALA A 231 -8.08 14.36 -8.40
N ALA A 232 -9.31 13.84 -8.53
CA ALA A 232 -9.57 12.41 -8.44
C ALA A 232 -8.93 11.62 -9.59
N ALA A 233 -8.96 12.13 -10.82
CA ALA A 233 -8.32 11.50 -11.97
C ALA A 233 -6.80 11.45 -11.83
N TYR A 234 -6.19 12.52 -11.32
CA TYR A 234 -4.77 12.54 -10.99
C TYR A 234 -4.43 11.47 -9.94
N ALA A 235 -5.18 11.45 -8.84
CA ALA A 235 -4.99 10.49 -7.77
C ALA A 235 -5.09 9.05 -8.28
N GLN A 236 -6.14 8.73 -9.05
CA GLN A 236 -6.32 7.40 -9.64
C GLN A 236 -5.20 6.99 -10.61
N LYS A 237 -4.63 7.94 -11.35
CA LYS A 237 -3.52 7.65 -12.27
C LYS A 237 -2.25 7.26 -11.50
N TRP A 238 -1.93 8.01 -10.45
CA TRP A 238 -0.65 7.89 -9.74
C TRP A 238 -0.72 6.98 -8.50
N SER A 239 -1.90 6.52 -8.08
CA SER A 239 -2.04 5.45 -7.09
C SER A 239 -1.97 4.05 -7.69
N LYS A 240 -2.34 3.90 -8.97
CA LYS A 240 -2.25 2.63 -9.70
C LYS A 240 -0.81 2.17 -9.82
N GLN A 241 -0.58 0.87 -9.65
CA GLN A 241 0.70 0.25 -9.96
C GLN A 241 0.69 -0.36 -11.36
N THR A 242 1.80 -0.29 -12.07
CA THR A 242 1.92 -0.89 -13.41
C THR A 242 2.25 -2.37 -13.27
N PRO A 243 1.42 -3.31 -13.78
CA PRO A 243 1.75 -4.73 -13.79
C PRO A 243 2.80 -5.03 -14.85
N TYR A 244 3.68 -5.97 -14.55
CA TYR A 244 4.41 -6.70 -15.58
C TYR A 244 4.55 -8.17 -15.20
N THR A 245 4.61 -9.04 -16.19
CA THR A 245 4.77 -10.47 -15.98
C THR A 245 6.24 -10.84 -15.90
N PHE A 246 6.61 -11.68 -14.94
CA PHE A 246 7.94 -12.27 -14.84
C PHE A 246 7.84 -13.78 -14.63
N THR A 247 8.86 -14.51 -15.06
CA THR A 247 8.99 -15.94 -14.75
C THR A 247 9.82 -16.10 -13.48
N ASP A 248 9.24 -16.71 -12.45
CA ASP A 248 9.97 -17.01 -11.22
C ASP A 248 11.03 -18.10 -11.44
N ALA A 249 11.89 -18.29 -10.46
CA ALA A 249 12.99 -19.25 -10.54
C ALA A 249 12.54 -20.74 -10.56
N THR A 250 11.22 -21.00 -10.48
CA THR A 250 10.61 -22.32 -10.68
C THR A 250 9.99 -22.49 -12.06
N GLY A 251 10.03 -21.45 -12.91
CA GLY A 251 9.48 -21.47 -14.27
C GLY A 251 8.01 -21.02 -14.34
N ARG A 252 7.42 -20.50 -13.26
CA ARG A 252 6.02 -20.04 -13.25
C ARG A 252 5.92 -18.56 -13.61
N GLN A 253 4.95 -18.22 -14.43
CA GLN A 253 4.61 -16.81 -14.69
C GLN A 253 3.93 -16.21 -13.47
N ARG A 254 4.38 -15.02 -13.08
CA ARG A 254 3.91 -14.24 -11.92
C ARG A 254 3.74 -12.78 -12.33
N THR A 255 2.95 -12.05 -11.56
CA THR A 255 2.81 -10.60 -11.73
C THR A 255 3.72 -9.89 -10.74
N ALA A 256 4.46 -8.91 -11.21
CA ALA A 256 5.12 -7.93 -10.37
C ALA A 256 4.50 -6.56 -10.59
N TRP A 257 4.57 -5.73 -9.57
CA TRP A 257 4.03 -4.38 -9.58
C TRP A 257 5.13 -3.36 -9.43
N VAL A 258 5.03 -2.28 -10.21
CA VAL A 258 5.90 -1.11 -10.10
C VAL A 258 5.04 0.06 -9.62
N GLU A 259 5.46 0.70 -8.54
CA GLU A 259 4.85 1.95 -8.09
C GLU A 259 5.00 3.02 -9.15
N ASN A 260 3.90 3.69 -9.46
CA ASN A 260 3.91 4.84 -10.33
C ASN A 260 4.01 6.09 -9.45
N HIS A 261 4.99 6.95 -9.74
CA HIS A 261 5.12 8.26 -9.12
C HIS A 261 5.21 9.29 -10.24
N ASN A 262 4.65 10.48 -10.03
CA ASN A 262 4.77 11.53 -11.02
C ASN A 262 6.23 12.02 -11.08
N PRO A 263 6.95 11.85 -12.21
CA PRO A 263 8.35 12.26 -12.32
C PRO A 263 8.56 13.78 -12.22
N ASP A 264 7.50 14.58 -12.33
CA ASP A 264 7.58 16.03 -12.16
C ASP A 264 7.73 16.47 -10.69
N TYR A 265 7.58 15.53 -9.74
CA TYR A 265 7.66 15.77 -8.31
C TYR A 265 8.67 14.86 -7.63
N GLU A 266 9.26 15.35 -6.54
CA GLU A 266 10.07 14.52 -5.66
C GLU A 266 9.23 13.39 -5.06
N THR A 267 9.84 12.21 -4.90
CA THR A 267 9.22 11.04 -4.28
C THR A 267 9.86 10.79 -2.92
N PHE A 268 9.03 10.65 -1.90
CA PHE A 268 9.46 10.38 -0.53
C PHE A 268 9.16 8.93 -0.13
N ASP A 269 9.90 8.39 0.84
CA ASP A 269 9.60 7.08 1.44
C ASP A 269 8.18 7.04 2.02
N ASN A 270 7.74 8.16 2.63
CA ASN A 270 6.37 8.40 3.04
C ASN A 270 5.76 9.50 2.17
N ASN A 271 4.96 9.09 1.18
CA ASN A 271 4.53 9.95 0.08
C ASN A 271 3.07 10.42 0.18
N CYS A 272 2.34 10.07 1.25
CA CYS A 272 0.90 10.30 1.36
C CYS A 272 0.49 11.78 1.17
N ALA A 273 1.05 12.68 1.96
CA ALA A 273 0.75 14.12 1.87
C ALA A 273 1.23 14.75 0.56
N ASN A 274 2.43 14.38 0.09
CA ASN A 274 2.94 14.84 -1.20
C ASN A 274 2.03 14.41 -2.37
N PHE A 275 1.57 13.16 -2.37
CA PHE A 275 0.63 12.63 -3.36
C PHE A 275 -0.72 13.36 -3.33
N VAL A 276 -1.29 13.59 -2.14
CA VAL A 276 -2.54 14.34 -1.98
C VAL A 276 -2.35 15.79 -2.46
N SER A 277 -1.26 16.46 -2.07
CA SER A 277 -0.95 17.83 -2.52
C SER A 277 -0.83 17.94 -4.04
N GLN A 278 -0.19 16.97 -4.69
CA GLN A 278 -0.14 16.91 -6.15
C GLN A 278 -1.55 16.75 -6.77
N SER A 279 -2.41 15.93 -6.15
CA SER A 279 -3.79 15.74 -6.60
C SER A 279 -4.61 17.03 -6.47
N LEU A 280 -4.48 17.74 -5.34
CA LEU A 280 -5.10 19.05 -5.13
C LEU A 280 -4.62 20.09 -6.14
N HIS A 281 -3.31 20.11 -6.42
CA HIS A 281 -2.74 21.01 -7.42
C HIS A 281 -3.26 20.71 -8.84
N ALA A 282 -3.39 19.43 -9.20
CA ALA A 282 -4.00 19.02 -10.45
C ALA A 282 -5.49 19.41 -10.53
N GLY A 283 -6.18 19.47 -9.39
CA GLY A 283 -7.53 20.02 -9.25
C GLY A 283 -7.61 21.55 -9.22
N GLY A 284 -6.51 22.28 -9.42
CA GLY A 284 -6.53 23.74 -9.52
C GLY A 284 -6.17 24.51 -8.25
N TRP A 285 -5.74 23.85 -7.18
CA TRP A 285 -5.18 24.58 -6.03
C TRP A 285 -3.94 25.36 -6.46
N GLU A 286 -3.98 26.67 -6.22
CA GLU A 286 -2.86 27.56 -6.51
C GLU A 286 -1.75 27.39 -5.46
N LYS A 287 -0.51 27.26 -5.92
CA LYS A 287 0.65 27.19 -5.03
C LYS A 287 0.83 28.54 -4.33
N ALA A 288 0.90 28.49 -3.01
CA ALA A 288 1.31 29.63 -2.20
C ALA A 288 2.82 29.52 -1.97
N GLY A 289 3.60 30.22 -2.80
CA GLY A 289 5.06 30.20 -2.70
C GLY A 289 5.59 30.86 -1.42
N GLY A 290 6.85 30.57 -1.08
CA GLY A 290 7.47 31.07 0.14
C GLY A 290 8.93 30.64 0.26
N TRP A 291 9.61 31.15 1.28
CA TRP A 291 11.02 30.83 1.57
C TRP A 291 11.18 29.95 2.82
N ASN A 292 10.18 29.99 3.71
CA ASN A 292 10.15 29.26 4.97
C ASN A 292 9.36 27.97 4.77
N LYS A 293 10.00 26.83 5.07
CA LYS A 293 9.36 25.52 4.92
C LYS A 293 8.24 25.30 5.94
N ASP A 294 8.32 25.96 7.10
CA ASP A 294 7.42 25.77 8.26
C ASP A 294 6.32 26.83 8.36
N ASP A 295 6.17 27.68 7.33
CA ASP A 295 5.10 28.67 7.29
C ASP A 295 3.77 28.01 6.90
N ASP A 296 2.80 28.06 7.80
CA ASP A 296 1.46 27.50 7.61
C ASP A 296 0.67 28.14 6.45
N ASN A 297 1.14 29.26 5.88
CA ASN A 297 0.52 29.88 4.69
C ASN A 297 1.22 29.51 3.39
N THR A 298 2.43 28.98 3.45
CA THR A 298 3.17 28.53 2.27
C THR A 298 2.70 27.13 1.93
N TRP A 299 2.34 26.85 0.67
CA TRP A 299 1.98 25.52 0.15
C TRP A 299 2.53 25.38 -1.26
N THR A 300 3.68 24.71 -1.37
CA THR A 300 4.40 24.54 -2.64
C THR A 300 5.28 23.30 -2.58
N ASN A 301 5.45 22.63 -3.73
CA ASN A 301 6.43 21.56 -3.88
C ASN A 301 7.86 22.07 -4.07
N ASP A 302 8.03 23.37 -4.31
CA ASP A 302 9.31 24.02 -4.57
C ASP A 302 9.33 25.40 -3.91
N LEU A 303 9.96 25.48 -2.74
CA LEU A 303 10.22 26.72 -2.03
C LEU A 303 11.26 27.56 -2.79
N PHE A 304 11.23 28.88 -2.61
CA PHE A 304 12.25 29.74 -3.21
C PHE A 304 13.64 29.42 -2.65
N GLY A 305 14.53 28.95 -3.53
CA GLY A 305 15.88 28.50 -3.20
C GLY A 305 16.00 26.96 -3.15
N PRO A 306 17.14 26.40 -2.69
CA PRO A 306 17.38 24.95 -2.72
C PRO A 306 16.69 24.23 -1.54
N ARG A 307 15.39 24.44 -1.33
CA ARG A 307 14.70 24.07 -0.08
C ARG A 307 13.62 22.99 -0.22
N GLY A 308 13.32 22.53 -1.44
CA GLY A 308 12.33 21.47 -1.66
C GLY A 308 10.91 21.90 -1.27
N PRO A 309 10.02 20.95 -0.92
CA PRO A 309 8.62 21.25 -0.59
C PRO A 309 8.44 21.93 0.78
N SER A 310 7.34 22.67 0.95
CA SER A 310 6.89 23.14 2.27
C SER A 310 6.29 22.00 3.10
N THR A 311 6.26 22.14 4.42
CA THR A 311 5.71 21.10 5.30
C THR A 311 4.20 20.94 5.11
N THR A 312 3.47 22.02 4.83
CA THR A 312 2.06 21.97 4.40
C THR A 312 1.82 21.18 3.10
N TRP A 313 2.85 21.00 2.27
CA TRP A 313 2.78 20.19 1.05
C TRP A 313 3.12 18.72 1.34
N SER A 314 4.15 18.46 2.16
CA SER A 314 4.74 17.14 2.32
C SER A 314 4.46 16.43 3.65
N VAL A 315 3.81 17.07 4.64
CA VAL A 315 3.51 16.51 5.97
C VAL A 315 2.00 16.48 6.18
N ALA A 316 1.45 15.31 6.55
CA ALA A 316 0.01 15.06 6.63
C ALA A 316 -0.72 16.01 7.58
N TYR A 317 -0.24 16.17 8.82
CA TYR A 317 -0.82 17.11 9.78
C TYR A 317 -0.84 18.56 9.27
N ARG A 318 0.27 19.04 8.70
CA ARG A 318 0.38 20.41 8.17
C ARG A 318 -0.52 20.62 6.95
N LEU A 319 -0.66 19.61 6.09
CA LEU A 319 -1.60 19.62 4.98
C LEU A 319 -3.05 19.66 5.48
N TRP A 320 -3.39 18.90 6.51
CA TRP A 320 -4.70 18.95 7.15
C TRP A 320 -5.01 20.36 7.68
N THR A 321 -4.10 20.95 8.48
CA THR A 321 -4.26 22.33 8.98
C THR A 321 -4.42 23.35 7.84
N TYR A 322 -3.65 23.19 6.76
CA TYR A 322 -3.74 24.05 5.60
C TYR A 322 -5.10 23.92 4.86
N ALA A 323 -5.65 22.70 4.82
CA ALA A 323 -6.88 22.38 4.10
C ALA A 323 -8.16 22.80 4.85
N ILE A 324 -8.17 22.73 6.19
CA ILE A 324 -9.35 23.09 7.01
C ILE A 324 -9.50 24.61 7.24
N ASN A 325 -8.75 25.43 6.54
CA ASN A 325 -8.91 26.88 6.60
C ASN A 325 -10.23 27.29 5.94
N ASP A 326 -10.93 28.27 6.52
CA ASP A 326 -12.20 28.83 6.02
C ASP A 326 -12.20 29.19 4.52
N LYS A 327 -11.05 29.43 3.89
CA LYS A 327 -10.96 29.70 2.45
C LYS A 327 -11.00 28.44 1.57
N ARG A 328 -10.71 27.25 2.10
CA ARG A 328 -10.42 26.03 1.31
C ARG A 328 -11.30 24.84 1.65
N GLY A 329 -11.70 24.69 2.90
CA GLY A 329 -12.44 23.52 3.34
C GLY A 329 -12.94 23.67 4.76
N GLU A 330 -13.70 22.67 5.19
CA GLU A 330 -14.22 22.55 6.54
C GLU A 330 -13.88 21.17 7.11
N ARG A 331 -13.41 21.14 8.36
CA ARG A 331 -13.24 19.87 9.07
C ARG A 331 -14.63 19.27 9.32
N LEU A 332 -14.76 17.97 9.20
CA LEU A 332 -15.94 17.22 9.63
C LEU A 332 -15.69 16.56 10.99
N ARG A 333 -16.72 15.93 11.59
CA ARG A 333 -16.54 15.19 12.85
C ARG A 333 -15.67 13.95 12.63
N THR A 334 -14.78 13.67 13.58
CA THR A 334 -13.87 12.52 13.54
C THR A 334 -14.62 11.18 13.55
N TRP A 335 -14.00 10.16 12.97
CA TRP A 335 -14.49 8.78 13.01
C TRP A 335 -13.43 7.84 13.60
N PRO A 336 -13.76 6.87 14.47
CA PRO A 336 -15.08 6.66 15.05
C PRO A 336 -15.50 7.86 15.94
N PRO A 337 -16.81 8.11 16.11
CA PRO A 337 -17.27 9.19 16.96
C PRO A 337 -16.89 8.94 18.42
N ASP A 338 -16.54 10.01 19.15
CA ASP A 338 -16.25 9.96 20.59
C ASP A 338 -17.43 9.40 21.40
N ASP A 339 -18.66 9.73 20.98
CA ASP A 339 -19.89 9.12 21.46
C ASP A 339 -20.37 8.07 20.43
N PRO A 340 -20.20 6.76 20.71
CA PRO A 340 -20.62 5.69 19.81
C PRO A 340 -22.14 5.57 19.70
N THR A 341 -22.91 6.28 20.52
CA THR A 341 -24.37 6.37 20.40
C THR A 341 -24.84 7.51 19.48
N GLY A 342 -23.92 8.38 19.07
CA GLY A 342 -24.17 9.47 18.14
C GLY A 342 -24.30 9.00 16.69
N ASP A 343 -25.11 9.72 15.91
CA ASP A 343 -25.36 9.49 14.48
C ASP A 343 -24.28 10.13 13.58
N ASN A 344 -23.00 10.01 13.95
CA ASN A 344 -21.95 10.63 13.14
C ASN A 344 -21.76 9.88 11.81
N GLN A 345 -22.34 10.38 10.74
CA GLN A 345 -22.18 9.84 9.38
C GLN A 345 -21.23 10.67 8.50
N ASP A 346 -20.51 11.64 9.08
CA ASP A 346 -19.79 12.64 8.30
C ASP A 346 -18.65 12.03 7.45
N VAL A 347 -18.02 10.95 7.93
CA VAL A 347 -16.99 10.24 7.14
C VAL A 347 -17.59 9.59 5.87
N TRP A 348 -18.88 9.23 5.92
CA TRP A 348 -19.61 8.63 4.81
C TRP A 348 -20.23 9.67 3.87
N SER A 349 -20.27 10.94 4.28
CA SER A 349 -20.75 12.05 3.42
C SER A 349 -19.65 12.68 2.58
N LEU A 350 -18.42 12.15 2.61
CA LEU A 350 -17.32 12.67 1.81
C LEU A 350 -17.62 12.53 0.32
N GLU A 351 -17.30 13.59 -0.42
CA GLU A 351 -17.48 13.67 -1.85
C GLU A 351 -16.17 13.40 -2.60
N LYS A 352 -16.27 13.15 -3.91
CA LYS A 352 -15.10 13.04 -4.77
C LYS A 352 -14.25 14.32 -4.63
N GLY A 353 -12.93 14.16 -4.51
CA GLY A 353 -11.99 15.25 -4.29
C GLY A 353 -11.87 15.71 -2.84
N ASP A 354 -12.73 15.26 -1.92
CA ASP A 354 -12.53 15.54 -0.48
C ASP A 354 -11.34 14.77 0.09
N LEU A 355 -10.91 15.16 1.28
CA LEU A 355 -9.76 14.57 1.95
C LEU A 355 -10.18 13.75 3.15
N LEU A 356 -9.42 12.69 3.39
CA LEU A 356 -9.51 11.87 4.58
C LEU A 356 -8.11 11.77 5.18
N PHE A 357 -7.92 12.31 6.36
CA PHE A 357 -6.69 12.14 7.11
C PHE A 357 -6.89 11.06 8.17
N ALA A 358 -5.79 10.47 8.62
CA ALA A 358 -5.84 9.54 9.73
C ALA A 358 -4.68 9.74 10.68
N ASP A 359 -4.97 9.56 11.96
CA ASP A 359 -4.02 9.20 13.00
C ASP A 359 -3.96 7.67 13.01
N TRP A 360 -2.96 7.14 12.33
CA TRP A 360 -2.86 5.72 11.99
C TRP A 360 -2.05 4.93 13.02
N ASP A 361 -1.22 5.62 13.82
CA ASP A 361 -0.11 5.18 14.68
C ASP A 361 0.51 3.83 14.27
N PRO A 362 1.78 3.79 13.82
CA PRO A 362 2.46 2.53 13.49
C PRO A 362 2.52 1.53 14.66
N TYR A 363 2.38 1.96 15.91
CA TYR A 363 2.44 1.11 17.11
C TYR A 363 1.08 0.54 17.56
N GLY A 364 0.00 0.86 16.85
CA GLY A 364 -1.28 0.17 16.93
C GLY A 364 -2.39 0.91 17.69
N ALA A 365 -2.18 2.14 18.14
CA ALA A 365 -3.24 2.97 18.72
C ALA A 365 -3.00 4.46 18.46
N ALA A 366 -4.01 5.15 17.92
CA ALA A 366 -3.95 6.58 17.64
C ALA A 366 -3.29 7.39 18.79
N ASP A 367 -2.28 8.20 18.47
CA ASP A 367 -1.45 8.91 19.45
C ASP A 367 -1.78 10.41 19.57
N GLY A 368 -2.84 10.84 18.88
CA GLY A 368 -3.32 12.19 18.78
C GLY A 368 -2.73 12.97 17.60
N LYS A 369 -1.96 12.34 16.70
CA LYS A 369 -1.30 13.03 15.58
C LYS A 369 -1.73 12.46 14.23
N ILE A 370 -2.10 13.36 13.33
CA ILE A 370 -2.36 13.00 11.94
C ILE A 370 -1.03 12.69 11.23
N ASP A 371 -0.88 11.44 10.83
CA ASP A 371 0.32 10.92 10.19
C ASP A 371 0.03 10.40 8.77
N HIS A 372 -1.24 10.32 8.35
CA HIS A 372 -1.59 9.81 7.04
C HIS A 372 -2.63 10.66 6.31
N ALA A 373 -2.50 10.73 4.98
CA ALA A 373 -3.35 11.53 4.10
C ALA A 373 -3.86 10.70 2.92
N MET A 374 -5.15 10.85 2.64
CA MET A 374 -5.88 10.16 1.57
C MET A 374 -6.79 11.18 0.86
N ILE A 375 -7.11 10.87 -0.39
CA ILE A 375 -8.07 11.65 -1.19
C ILE A 375 -9.20 10.74 -1.65
N ILE A 376 -10.43 11.22 -1.58
CA ILE A 376 -11.61 10.51 -2.07
C ILE A 376 -11.63 10.61 -3.59
N THR A 377 -11.57 9.46 -4.25
CA THR A 377 -11.48 9.39 -5.71
C THR A 377 -12.79 8.98 -6.37
N ARG A 378 -13.72 8.39 -5.60
CA ARG A 378 -15.09 8.09 -6.04
C ARG A 378 -16.06 8.12 -4.87
N VAL A 379 -17.34 8.28 -5.21
CA VAL A 379 -18.48 7.96 -4.33
C VAL A 379 -19.30 6.91 -5.05
N LEU A 380 -19.52 5.78 -4.39
CA LEU A 380 -20.13 4.59 -4.98
C LEU A 380 -21.60 4.53 -4.58
N ALA A 381 -22.50 4.48 -5.56
CA ALA A 381 -23.91 4.23 -5.29
C ALA A 381 -24.14 2.72 -5.12
N ILE A 382 -24.33 2.29 -3.88
CA ILE A 382 -24.45 0.89 -3.48
C ILE A 382 -25.92 0.59 -3.15
N LYS A 383 -26.56 -0.28 -3.93
CA LYS A 383 -27.98 -0.61 -3.76
C LYS A 383 -28.14 -1.90 -2.96
N ASN A 384 -28.70 -1.81 -1.75
CA ASN A 384 -29.07 -2.97 -0.93
C ASN A 384 -30.53 -2.86 -0.47
N ASN A 385 -31.33 -3.90 -0.71
CA ASN A 385 -32.73 -4.02 -0.25
C ASN A 385 -33.62 -2.77 -0.49
N GLY A 386 -33.41 -2.08 -1.62
CA GLY A 386 -34.17 -0.87 -1.98
C GLY A 386 -33.63 0.44 -1.40
N HIS A 387 -32.57 0.40 -0.59
CA HIS A 387 -31.82 1.56 -0.12
C HIS A 387 -30.54 1.76 -0.94
N THR A 388 -30.17 3.02 -1.20
CA THR A 388 -28.88 3.36 -1.79
C THR A 388 -27.98 3.94 -0.70
N PHE A 389 -26.90 3.24 -0.38
CA PHE A 389 -25.81 3.74 0.42
C PHE A 389 -24.77 4.38 -0.51
N TYR A 390 -24.26 5.55 -0.14
CA TYR A 390 -23.19 6.21 -0.89
C TYR A 390 -21.88 5.98 -0.16
N GLU A 391 -21.03 5.13 -0.72
CA GLU A 391 -19.75 4.77 -0.10
C GLU A 391 -18.60 5.56 -0.73
N PRO A 392 -17.85 6.37 0.04
CA PRO A 392 -16.61 6.95 -0.45
C PRO A 392 -15.58 5.85 -0.76
N ALA A 393 -14.85 6.01 -1.85
CA ALA A 393 -13.67 5.21 -2.15
C ALA A 393 -12.46 6.13 -2.28
N TYR A 394 -11.34 5.70 -1.71
CA TYR A 394 -10.17 6.56 -1.54
C TYR A 394 -8.94 6.01 -2.27
N SER A 395 -8.00 6.92 -2.55
CA SER A 395 -6.67 6.57 -3.04
C SER A 395 -5.59 7.18 -2.15
N GLN A 396 -4.46 6.48 -2.03
CA GLN A 396 -3.31 6.91 -1.23
C GLN A 396 -1.99 6.40 -1.82
N ASN A 397 -0.90 7.02 -1.41
CA ASN A 397 0.47 6.57 -1.63
C ASN A 397 1.17 6.49 -0.24
N SER A 398 2.06 5.54 0.01
CA SER A 398 2.39 4.91 1.33
C SER A 398 1.40 3.80 1.72
N GLY A 399 1.71 2.56 1.32
CA GLY A 399 0.74 1.45 1.34
C GLY A 399 -0.31 1.61 0.25
N SER A 400 0.15 1.86 -0.97
CA SER A 400 -0.65 2.33 -2.11
C SER A 400 -2.03 1.67 -2.19
N ARG A 401 -3.06 2.50 -2.29
CA ARG A 401 -4.46 2.12 -2.51
C ARG A 401 -5.00 2.88 -3.71
N THR A 402 -5.72 2.19 -4.58
CA THR A 402 -6.46 2.81 -5.68
C THR A 402 -7.94 2.51 -5.50
N ASN A 403 -8.79 3.54 -5.47
CA ASN A 403 -10.26 3.42 -5.39
C ASN A 403 -10.73 2.34 -4.40
N LEU A 404 -10.09 2.23 -3.23
CA LEU A 404 -10.50 1.24 -2.26
C LEU A 404 -11.77 1.74 -1.57
N PRO A 405 -12.88 0.98 -1.57
CA PRO A 405 -14.06 1.33 -0.79
C PRO A 405 -13.68 1.53 0.68
N LEU A 406 -14.15 2.62 1.27
CA LEU A 406 -13.73 3.05 2.61
C LEU A 406 -14.03 1.98 3.66
N SER A 407 -15.19 1.32 3.59
CA SER A 407 -15.57 0.25 4.53
C SER A 407 -14.57 -0.90 4.51
N ILE A 408 -14.10 -1.30 3.32
CA ILE A 408 -13.10 -2.35 3.15
C ILE A 408 -11.75 -1.92 3.75
N GLY A 409 -11.31 -0.69 3.47
CA GLY A 409 -10.09 -0.14 4.04
C GLY A 409 -10.10 -0.13 5.57
N MET A 410 -11.21 0.31 6.15
CA MET A 410 -11.42 0.35 7.60
C MET A 410 -11.39 -1.05 8.22
N LYS A 411 -12.11 -2.04 7.63
CA LYS A 411 -12.11 -3.43 8.11
C LYS A 411 -10.72 -4.06 8.11
N ILE A 412 -9.93 -3.82 7.06
CA ILE A 412 -8.55 -4.31 6.98
C ILE A 412 -7.66 -3.65 8.06
N ALA A 413 -7.84 -2.34 8.29
CA ALA A 413 -7.06 -1.62 9.29
C ALA A 413 -7.41 -2.06 10.72
N THR A 414 -8.70 -2.20 11.05
CA THR A 414 -9.16 -2.42 12.43
C THR A 414 -9.27 -3.89 12.83
N GLY A 415 -9.38 -4.81 11.88
CA GLY A 415 -9.51 -6.24 12.17
C GLY A 415 -8.38 -6.75 13.08
N ASP A 416 -8.71 -7.67 13.99
CA ASP A 416 -7.80 -8.23 14.99
C ASP A 416 -6.47 -8.70 14.41
N LYS A 417 -5.37 -8.50 15.16
CA LYS A 417 -4.06 -8.97 14.71
C LYS A 417 -4.06 -10.51 14.59
N PRO A 418 -3.36 -11.08 13.60
CA PRO A 418 -3.40 -12.52 13.35
C PRO A 418 -2.81 -13.42 14.47
N ASP A 419 -2.11 -12.82 15.45
CA ASP A 419 -1.48 -13.46 16.62
C ASP A 419 -2.43 -13.62 17.82
N VAL A 420 -3.53 -12.89 17.89
CA VAL A 420 -4.60 -13.15 18.85
C VAL A 420 -5.46 -14.31 18.33
N ASP A 421 -5.75 -15.29 19.19
CA ASP A 421 -6.77 -16.33 18.94
C ASP A 421 -8.14 -15.65 19.08
N PRO A 422 -8.82 -15.29 17.97
CA PRO A 422 -10.00 -14.49 18.13
C PRO A 422 -11.18 -15.43 18.29
N VAL A 423 -11.94 -15.20 19.35
CA VAL A 423 -13.36 -15.54 19.38
C VAL A 423 -14.04 -14.68 18.30
N GLY A 424 -13.89 -15.04 17.01
CA GLY A 424 -14.72 -14.54 15.90
C GLY A 424 -14.33 -13.25 15.15
N GLY A 425 -13.08 -12.78 15.20
CA GLY A 425 -12.64 -11.53 14.55
C GLY A 425 -12.11 -11.64 13.10
N ILE A 426 -12.22 -10.55 12.33
CA ILE A 426 -11.61 -10.37 11.00
C ILE A 426 -10.09 -10.18 11.21
N GLY A 427 -9.24 -11.04 10.67
CA GLY A 427 -7.78 -10.89 10.82
C GLY A 427 -7.22 -9.67 10.06
N GLY A 428 -7.04 -8.53 10.72
CA GLY A 428 -6.59 -7.27 10.10
C GLY A 428 -5.22 -6.82 10.60
N GLN A 429 -4.99 -5.51 10.58
CA GLN A 429 -3.77 -4.88 11.10
C GLN A 429 -3.84 -4.60 12.62
N GLY A 430 -5.02 -4.75 13.22
CA GLY A 430 -5.35 -4.50 14.62
C GLY A 430 -4.97 -3.10 15.06
N ARG A 431 -5.33 -2.12 14.24
CA ARG A 431 -5.18 -0.69 14.50
C ARG A 431 -6.48 -0.13 15.06
N ALA A 432 -6.38 0.96 15.79
CA ALA A 432 -7.51 1.79 16.17
C ALA A 432 -7.31 3.21 15.63
N PRO A 433 -7.40 3.42 14.31
CA PRO A 433 -7.15 4.73 13.72
C PRO A 433 -8.29 5.70 14.04
N ILE A 434 -7.95 6.98 14.18
CA ILE A 434 -8.91 8.09 14.18
C ILE A 434 -8.82 8.78 12.83
N TYR A 435 -9.95 8.89 12.15
CA TYR A 435 -10.08 9.53 10.86
C TYR A 435 -10.57 10.98 11.05
N TYR A 436 -9.98 11.88 10.27
CA TYR A 436 -10.25 13.31 10.25
C TYR A 436 -10.73 13.69 8.84
N PRO A 437 -12.04 13.54 8.57
CA PRO A 437 -12.61 13.90 7.27
C PRO A 437 -12.60 15.42 7.06
N VAL A 438 -12.36 15.85 5.82
CA VAL A 438 -12.36 17.26 5.42
C VAL A 438 -13.14 17.43 4.13
N HIS A 439 -14.20 18.24 4.18
CA HIS A 439 -14.95 18.64 3.00
C HIS A 439 -14.31 19.88 2.38
N LEU A 440 -13.94 19.81 1.10
CA LEU A 440 -13.32 20.95 0.41
C LEU A 440 -14.37 21.88 -0.19
N LYS A 441 -13.99 23.14 -0.41
CA LYS A 441 -14.81 24.11 -1.15
C LYS A 441 -14.50 24.04 -2.64
N ASP A 442 -15.53 24.21 -3.46
CA ASP A 442 -15.39 24.22 -4.93
C ASP A 442 -14.84 25.56 -5.47
N THR A 443 -14.87 26.60 -4.64
CA THR A 443 -14.39 27.93 -4.97
C THR A 443 -13.57 28.48 -3.81
N PHE A 444 -12.43 29.08 -4.14
CA PHE A 444 -11.55 29.72 -3.18
C PHE A 444 -11.84 31.21 -3.14
N GLU A 445 -12.19 31.72 -1.96
CA GLU A 445 -12.26 33.15 -1.73
C GLU A 445 -10.85 33.75 -1.84
N LYS A 446 -10.69 34.75 -2.72
CA LYS A 446 -9.42 35.46 -2.90
C LYS A 446 -9.05 36.23 -1.62
#